data_AF-A0A7C5MRZ5-F1
#
_entry.id   AF-A0A7C5MRZ5-F1
#
_cell.length_a   1.000
_cell.length_b   1.000
_cell.length_c   1.000
_cell.angle_alpha   90.00
_cell.angle_beta   90.00
_cell.angle_gamma   90.00
#
_symmetry.space_group_name_H-M   'P 1'
#
loop_
_entity.id
_entity.type
_entity.pdbx_description
1 polymer ?
#
loop_
_entity_poly.entity_id
_entity_poly.type
_entity_poly.pdbx_seq_one_letter_code
_entity_poly.pdbx_strand_id
1 'polypeptide(L)'
;MRRIIPLFLLFFCLLTSNSLFSQLKYQEIGVNNAFLEANATDEATFLSPPPTCNAGFAYMASLCPTVSFFDQSTSGSAAVNSWQWDFGDGGSSNMQYPDHLYGANGTFLVCLTITTTDSCTSTFCDSIQIGCVLSGCDAFFSSFPSVNGCPSIDFFDYSIGNNGMVNNWAWTFGDGSTSNMQNPSHAYAANGTYLVCLSIQTTDSCTDTYCDTLNISCITPPTCNAGFQWTFGSNCPTTSFFDGSTASPGVVNSWSWTFGDGGTSNMQNPAHTYAANGTYLVCLTIATSDSCTSTFCDTLAISC
;
A
#
# COMPACT_ATOMS: atom_id res chain seq x y z
N MET A 1 61.55 7.00 8.40
CA MET A 1 62.45 6.13 9.19
C MET A 1 62.01 6.17 10.65
N ARG A 2 61.71 4.98 11.22
CA ARG A 2 61.58 4.58 12.65
C ARG A 2 60.65 5.43 13.56
N ARG A 3 59.44 5.00 13.94
CA ARG A 3 59.02 3.96 14.93
C ARG A 3 59.80 4.00 16.26
N ILE A 4 59.09 4.16 17.39
CA ILE A 4 58.87 3.15 18.45
C ILE A 4 57.82 3.65 19.48
N ILE A 5 57.05 2.67 19.98
CA ILE A 5 55.81 2.66 20.79
C ILE A 5 56.15 2.63 22.31
N PRO A 6 55.29 3.13 23.22
CA PRO A 6 55.49 2.98 24.66
C PRO A 6 54.90 1.68 25.24
N LEU A 7 55.56 1.26 26.31
CA LEU A 7 55.42 0.05 27.12
C LEU A 7 54.19 0.12 28.05
N PHE A 8 53.41 -0.97 28.11
CA PHE A 8 52.34 -1.17 29.10
C PHE A 8 52.92 -1.77 30.40
N LEU A 9 52.44 -1.32 31.56
CA LEU A 9 52.51 -2.09 32.82
C LEU A 9 51.16 -2.06 33.54
N LEU A 10 50.72 -3.27 33.89
CA LEU A 10 49.47 -3.68 34.52
C LEU A 10 49.30 -3.13 35.96
N PHE A 11 48.05 -3.02 36.44
CA PHE A 11 47.59 -3.87 37.56
C PHE A 11 46.06 -3.99 37.67
N PHE A 12 45.67 -5.17 38.15
CA PHE A 12 44.37 -5.85 38.25
C PHE A 12 43.36 -5.28 39.28
N CYS A 13 42.06 -5.51 39.02
CA CYS A 13 41.09 -6.11 39.98
C CYS A 13 39.81 -6.55 39.22
N LEU A 14 39.64 -7.82 38.80
CA LEU A 14 39.01 -8.98 39.48
C LEU A 14 37.50 -8.88 39.79
N LEU A 15 36.71 -9.65 39.00
CA LEU A 15 35.69 -10.67 39.38
C LEU A 15 34.27 -10.55 38.75
N THR A 16 34.01 -11.55 37.88
CA THR A 16 32.78 -12.40 37.72
C THR A 16 31.48 -11.76 37.19
N SER A 17 30.72 -12.34 36.24
CA SER A 17 30.58 -13.73 35.76
C SER A 17 29.81 -13.84 34.41
N ASN A 18 30.26 -14.78 33.56
CA ASN A 18 29.57 -15.65 32.56
C ASN A 18 28.69 -15.04 31.46
N SER A 19 29.12 -15.06 30.17
CA SER A 19 29.26 -16.17 29.17
C SER A 19 27.90 -16.53 28.52
N LEU A 20 27.74 -16.65 27.19
CA LEU A 20 28.54 -17.38 26.21
C LEU A 20 28.64 -16.65 24.84
N PHE A 21 29.87 -16.42 24.38
CA PHE A 21 30.21 -16.38 22.96
C PHE A 21 31.36 -17.38 22.77
N SER A 22 31.09 -18.49 22.08
CA SER A 22 32.08 -19.52 21.77
C SER A 22 32.97 -19.04 20.62
N GLN A 23 34.26 -18.82 20.91
CA GLN A 23 35.30 -18.60 19.91
C GLN A 23 35.76 -19.94 19.34
N LEU A 24 35.77 -20.06 18.00
CA LEU A 24 36.46 -21.14 17.30
C LEU A 24 37.98 -20.90 17.34
N LYS A 25 38.70 -21.79 18.03
CA LYS A 25 40.16 -21.95 17.92
C LYS A 25 40.46 -22.84 16.72
N TYR A 26 41.19 -22.33 15.72
CA TYR A 26 41.88 -23.17 14.75
C TYR A 26 43.19 -23.66 15.38
N GLN A 27 43.37 -24.97 15.44
CA GLN A 27 44.62 -25.65 15.78
C GLN A 27 44.99 -26.52 14.59
N GLU A 28 46.03 -26.13 13.84
CA GLU A 28 46.62 -26.97 12.80
C GLU A 28 47.45 -28.09 13.44
N ILE A 29 47.05 -29.35 13.24
CA ILE A 29 47.93 -30.52 13.33
C ILE A 29 47.57 -31.52 12.24
N GLY A 30 48.53 -31.76 11.33
CA GLY A 30 48.97 -33.11 10.93
C GLY A 30 48.06 -33.98 10.08
N VAL A 31 48.43 -34.12 8.80
CA VAL A 31 47.92 -35.02 7.76
C VAL A 31 47.84 -36.49 8.20
N ASN A 32 46.70 -37.17 7.98
CA ASN A 32 46.65 -38.54 7.42
C ASN A 32 45.23 -38.96 7.00
N ASN A 33 45.19 -39.64 5.85
CA ASN A 33 44.04 -40.11 5.06
C ASN A 33 42.85 -40.72 5.80
N ALA A 34 41.65 -40.19 5.51
CA ALA A 34 40.44 -40.97 5.28
C ALA A 34 39.45 -40.13 4.45
N PHE A 35 39.23 -40.52 3.18
CA PHE A 35 38.13 -40.00 2.37
C PHE A 35 36.80 -40.48 2.98
N LEU A 36 36.14 -39.61 3.73
CA LEU A 36 34.71 -39.66 3.96
C LEU A 36 34.14 -38.42 3.29
N GLU A 37 33.49 -38.62 2.14
CA GLU A 37 32.69 -37.59 1.48
C GLU A 37 31.50 -37.25 2.38
N ALA A 38 31.66 -36.23 3.23
CA ALA A 38 30.54 -35.53 3.82
C ALA A 38 30.06 -34.51 2.80
N ASN A 39 29.11 -34.91 1.96
CA ASN A 39 28.39 -34.03 1.06
C ASN A 39 27.42 -33.17 1.90
N ALA A 40 27.92 -32.11 2.52
CA ALA A 40 27.10 -31.14 3.23
C ALA A 40 26.68 -30.03 2.25
N THR A 41 25.50 -30.19 1.66
CA THR A 41 24.78 -29.08 1.04
C THR A 41 24.26 -28.18 2.15
N ASP A 42 25.00 -27.11 2.44
CA ASP A 42 24.56 -26.03 3.32
C ASP A 42 23.58 -25.14 2.54
N GLU A 43 22.30 -25.51 2.56
CA GLU A 43 21.24 -24.60 2.12
C GLU A 43 20.99 -23.57 3.23
N ALA A 44 21.61 -22.40 3.07
CA ALA A 44 21.24 -21.21 3.83
C ALA A 44 19.78 -20.87 3.51
N THR A 45 18.89 -21.26 4.41
CA THR A 45 17.49 -20.82 4.39
C THR A 45 17.48 -19.32 4.64
N PHE A 46 17.19 -18.54 3.60
CA PHE A 46 16.85 -17.13 3.75
C PHE A 46 15.53 -17.07 4.52
N LEU A 47 15.61 -16.90 5.85
CA LEU A 47 14.44 -16.59 6.66
C LEU A 47 13.83 -15.31 6.09
N SER A 48 12.60 -15.40 5.59
CA SER A 48 11.84 -14.23 5.18
C SER A 48 11.82 -13.22 6.33
N PRO A 49 11.93 -11.91 6.06
CA PRO A 49 11.83 -10.91 7.12
C PRO A 49 10.55 -11.15 7.93
N PRO A 50 10.58 -10.96 9.26
CA PRO A 50 9.41 -11.18 10.09
C PRO A 50 8.23 -10.35 9.56
N PRO A 51 7.02 -10.91 9.57
CA PRO A 51 5.85 -10.21 9.06
C PRO A 51 5.64 -8.91 9.83
N THR A 52 5.39 -7.82 9.09
CA THR A 52 5.16 -6.50 9.66
C THR A 52 3.68 -6.15 9.62
N CYS A 53 3.13 -5.88 10.80
CA CYS A 53 1.79 -5.36 11.00
C CYS A 53 1.85 -4.19 12.00
N ASN A 54 0.97 -3.22 11.81
CA ASN A 54 0.87 -2.04 12.66
C ASN A 54 -0.60 -1.82 13.02
N ALA A 55 -0.92 -1.89 14.31
CA ALA A 55 -2.24 -1.58 14.80
C ALA A 55 -2.50 -0.08 14.71
N GLY A 56 -3.76 0.29 14.50
CA GLY A 56 -4.20 1.67 14.50
C GLY A 56 -5.71 1.71 14.61
N PHE A 57 -6.25 2.75 15.22
CA PHE A 57 -7.70 2.95 15.24
C PHE A 57 -8.08 4.41 15.12
N ALA A 58 -9.32 4.62 14.69
CA ALA A 58 -10.07 5.85 14.90
C ALA A 58 -11.28 5.56 15.78
N TYR A 59 -11.92 6.60 16.29
CA TYR A 59 -13.11 6.50 17.12
C TYR A 59 -14.07 7.67 16.87
N MET A 60 -15.34 7.44 17.15
CA MET A 60 -16.44 8.39 17.04
C MET A 60 -17.20 8.35 18.37
N ALA A 61 -17.37 9.48 19.06
CA ALA A 61 -18.29 9.57 20.18
C ALA A 61 -19.73 9.73 19.68
N SER A 62 -20.30 8.65 19.12
CA SER A 62 -21.58 8.61 18.38
C SER A 62 -22.76 9.13 19.17
N LEU A 63 -22.74 8.94 20.49
CA LEU A 63 -23.71 9.49 21.42
C LEU A 63 -22.94 9.66 22.69
N CYS A 64 -22.70 10.86 23.20
CA CYS A 64 -22.13 10.96 24.53
C CYS A 64 -23.04 10.18 25.53
N PRO A 65 -22.64 9.02 26.13
CA PRO A 65 -21.26 8.52 26.30
C PRO A 65 -20.86 7.21 25.56
N THR A 66 -21.64 6.69 24.60
CA THR A 66 -21.24 5.69 23.60
C THR A 66 -20.22 6.20 22.57
N VAL A 67 -19.17 5.42 22.36
CA VAL A 67 -18.13 5.62 21.34
C VAL A 67 -18.06 4.41 20.41
N SER A 68 -18.10 4.64 19.11
CA SER A 68 -17.83 3.65 18.07
C SER A 68 -16.35 3.66 17.71
N PHE A 69 -15.71 2.50 17.61
CA PHE A 69 -14.29 2.36 17.27
C PHE A 69 -14.12 1.70 15.91
N PHE A 70 -13.07 2.10 15.20
CA PHE A 70 -12.78 1.64 13.84
C PHE A 70 -11.34 1.17 13.72
N ASP A 71 -11.16 -0.05 13.25
CA ASP A 71 -9.85 -0.59 12.90
C ASP A 71 -9.24 0.16 11.69
N GLN A 72 -8.04 0.69 11.87
CA GLN A 72 -7.19 1.29 10.83
C GLN A 72 -5.85 0.56 10.69
N SER A 73 -5.78 -0.69 11.17
CA SER A 73 -4.53 -1.43 11.19
C SER A 73 -4.04 -1.74 9.76
N THR A 74 -2.73 -1.67 9.58
CA THR A 74 -2.07 -2.04 8.33
C THR A 74 -1.29 -3.33 8.52
N SER A 75 -1.48 -4.29 7.63
CA SER A 75 -0.70 -5.53 7.58
C SER A 75 -0.20 -5.73 6.16
N GLY A 76 1.09 -6.05 5.99
CA GLY A 76 1.75 -6.12 4.68
C GLY A 76 1.05 -7.07 3.70
N SER A 77 1.47 -8.33 3.67
CA SER A 77 0.87 -9.35 2.78
C SER A 77 -0.17 -10.25 3.47
N ALA A 78 -0.26 -10.21 4.80
CA ALA A 78 -1.21 -11.02 5.56
C ALA A 78 -2.47 -10.22 5.90
N ALA A 79 -3.60 -10.92 6.01
CA ALA A 79 -4.85 -10.34 6.46
C ALA A 79 -4.87 -10.27 8.00
N VAL A 80 -5.45 -9.21 8.55
CA VAL A 80 -5.84 -9.16 9.97
C VAL A 80 -7.00 -10.14 10.19
N ASN A 81 -6.90 -11.03 11.18
CA ASN A 81 -7.92 -12.04 11.47
C ASN A 81 -8.40 -12.04 12.94
N SER A 82 -7.84 -11.20 13.80
CA SER A 82 -8.28 -11.02 15.19
C SER A 82 -8.12 -9.57 15.63
N TRP A 83 -9.11 -9.08 16.38
CA TRP A 83 -9.10 -7.78 17.04
C TRP A 83 -9.37 -7.98 18.52
N GLN A 84 -8.68 -7.22 19.36
CA GLN A 84 -8.89 -7.19 20.79
C GLN A 84 -8.79 -5.75 21.27
N TRP A 85 -9.92 -5.20 21.69
CA TRP A 85 -10.05 -3.86 22.23
C TRP A 85 -10.04 -3.88 23.75
N ASP A 86 -9.33 -2.95 24.34
CA ASP A 86 -9.45 -2.53 25.74
C ASP A 86 -9.84 -1.06 25.74
N PHE A 87 -11.00 -0.74 26.31
CA PHE A 87 -11.54 0.63 26.30
C PHE A 87 -11.01 1.49 27.46
N GLY A 88 -10.18 0.95 28.35
CA GLY A 88 -9.57 1.70 29.44
C GLY A 88 -10.49 2.02 30.63
N ASP A 89 -11.75 1.58 30.58
CA ASP A 89 -12.73 1.66 31.67
C ASP A 89 -13.12 0.28 32.25
N GLY A 90 -12.44 -0.77 31.80
CA GLY A 90 -12.72 -2.18 32.12
C GLY A 90 -13.59 -2.89 31.08
N GLY A 91 -14.12 -2.20 30.07
CA GLY A 91 -14.77 -2.79 28.91
C GLY A 91 -13.77 -3.34 27.88
N SER A 92 -14.21 -4.35 27.10
CA SER A 92 -13.42 -4.91 25.99
C SER A 92 -14.33 -5.41 24.86
N SER A 93 -13.75 -5.62 23.67
CA SER A 93 -14.44 -6.24 22.53
C SER A 93 -13.48 -6.98 21.62
N ASN A 94 -13.98 -7.97 20.88
CA ASN A 94 -13.25 -8.67 19.83
C ASN A 94 -13.80 -8.40 18.42
N MET A 95 -14.76 -7.48 18.30
CA MET A 95 -15.30 -7.08 17.00
C MET A 95 -14.29 -6.17 16.30
N GLN A 96 -14.23 -6.24 14.97
CA GLN A 96 -13.41 -5.30 14.19
C GLN A 96 -13.88 -3.85 14.36
N TYR A 97 -15.20 -3.64 14.52
CA TYR A 97 -15.82 -2.32 14.67
C TYR A 97 -16.79 -2.32 15.87
N PRO A 98 -16.30 -2.16 17.12
CA PRO A 98 -17.17 -2.18 18.29
C PRO A 98 -17.74 -0.81 18.64
N ASP A 99 -18.93 -0.81 19.22
CA ASP A 99 -19.45 0.31 20.01
C ASP A 99 -19.21 0.04 21.50
N HIS A 100 -18.88 1.07 22.27
CA HIS A 100 -18.66 0.98 23.70
C HIS A 100 -19.28 2.15 24.46
N LEU A 101 -20.02 1.85 25.54
CA LEU A 101 -20.69 2.84 26.38
C LEU A 101 -19.83 3.17 27.61
N TYR A 102 -19.32 4.41 27.70
CA TYR A 102 -18.60 4.87 28.88
C TYR A 102 -19.55 5.26 30.01
N GLY A 103 -19.33 4.71 31.21
CA GLY A 103 -20.18 4.99 32.37
C GLY A 103 -19.93 6.36 33.04
N ALA A 104 -18.83 7.03 32.71
CA ALA A 104 -18.43 8.30 33.31
C ALA A 104 -17.69 9.18 32.31
N ASN A 105 -17.78 10.50 32.51
CA ASN A 105 -16.89 11.45 31.85
C ASN A 105 -15.46 11.25 32.36
N GLY A 106 -14.47 11.43 31.48
CA GLY A 106 -13.07 11.26 31.81
C GLY A 106 -12.21 11.04 30.58
N THR A 107 -10.91 10.91 30.80
CA THR A 107 -9.97 10.47 29.77
C THR A 107 -9.74 8.97 29.94
N PHE A 108 -9.89 8.22 28.86
CA PHE A 108 -9.70 6.77 28.85
C PHE A 108 -8.59 6.41 27.85
N LEU A 109 -7.71 5.49 28.24
CA LEU A 109 -6.67 4.96 27.37
C LEU A 109 -7.22 3.74 26.63
N VAL A 110 -7.51 3.89 25.35
CA VAL A 110 -8.03 2.81 24.52
C VAL A 110 -6.89 2.12 23.81
N CYS A 111 -6.87 0.79 23.81
CA CYS A 111 -5.88 -0.02 23.12
C CYS A 111 -6.54 -0.99 22.15
N LEU A 112 -6.07 -1.04 20.91
CA LEU A 112 -6.39 -2.09 19.95
C LEU A 112 -5.17 -2.99 19.78
N THR A 113 -5.36 -4.29 19.98
CA THR A 113 -4.41 -5.34 19.59
C THR A 113 -4.97 -6.11 18.41
N ILE A 114 -4.20 -6.22 17.33
CA ILE A 114 -4.54 -7.04 16.17
C ILE A 114 -3.62 -8.26 16.05
N THR A 115 -4.14 -9.33 15.44
CA THR A 115 -3.34 -10.46 14.97
C THR A 115 -3.65 -10.74 13.51
N THR A 116 -2.62 -11.08 12.75
CA THR A 116 -2.72 -11.42 11.33
C THR A 116 -2.58 -12.92 11.09
N THR A 117 -2.94 -13.38 9.89
CA THR A 117 -2.87 -14.79 9.49
C THR A 117 -1.45 -15.38 9.51
N ASP A 118 -0.42 -14.54 9.41
CA ASP A 118 1.00 -14.93 9.54
C ASP A 118 1.54 -14.78 10.97
N SER A 119 0.63 -14.63 11.95
CA SER A 119 0.93 -14.53 13.38
C SER A 119 1.71 -13.26 13.79
N CYS A 120 1.71 -12.21 12.97
CA CYS A 120 2.12 -10.89 13.45
C CYS A 120 1.06 -10.34 14.42
N THR A 121 1.53 -9.80 15.56
CA THR A 121 0.69 -9.12 16.54
C THR A 121 1.19 -7.70 16.74
N SER A 122 0.28 -6.73 16.75
CA SER A 122 0.59 -5.32 17.00
C SER A 122 -0.44 -4.71 17.92
N THR A 123 -0.02 -3.78 18.77
CA THR A 123 -0.88 -3.05 19.70
C THR A 123 -0.65 -1.55 19.55
N PHE A 124 -1.74 -0.80 19.44
CA PHE A 124 -1.75 0.65 19.40
C PHE A 124 -2.70 1.16 20.48
N CYS A 125 -2.26 2.17 21.23
CA CYS A 125 -3.07 2.79 22.27
C CYS A 125 -3.13 4.30 22.07
N ASP A 126 -4.31 4.88 22.26
CA ASP A 126 -4.54 6.32 22.23
C ASP A 126 -5.52 6.75 23.33
N SER A 127 -5.30 7.94 23.89
CA SER A 127 -6.15 8.50 24.93
C SER A 127 -7.30 9.28 24.33
N ILE A 128 -8.53 8.91 24.70
CA ILE A 128 -9.75 9.60 24.25
C ILE A 128 -10.39 10.34 25.41
N GLN A 129 -11.01 11.50 25.15
CA GLN A 129 -11.71 12.28 26.17
C GLN A 129 -13.21 12.15 26.00
N ILE A 130 -13.89 11.65 27.04
CA ILE A 130 -15.34 11.59 27.14
C ILE A 130 -15.79 12.74 28.03
N GLY A 131 -16.42 13.76 27.43
CA GLY A 131 -16.89 14.93 28.16
C GLY A 131 -18.12 15.51 27.49
N CYS A 132 -19.29 15.31 28.08
CA CYS A 132 -20.54 15.83 27.51
C CYS A 132 -20.79 17.27 27.96
N VAL A 133 -20.73 18.22 27.01
CA VAL A 133 -21.43 19.51 27.10
C VAL A 133 -22.01 19.82 25.71
N LEU A 134 -23.06 19.09 25.31
CA LEU A 134 -23.74 19.35 24.04
C LEU A 134 -24.64 20.59 24.17
N SER A 135 -24.13 21.75 23.76
CA SER A 135 -24.97 22.93 23.52
C SER A 135 -25.35 23.02 22.04
N GLY A 136 -26.30 22.21 21.58
CA GLY A 136 -26.81 22.24 20.20
C GLY A 136 -26.76 20.88 19.51
N CYS A 137 -26.49 20.90 18.21
CA CYS A 137 -26.31 19.77 17.31
C CYS A 137 -24.80 19.54 17.08
N ASP A 138 -24.44 18.36 16.63
CA ASP A 138 -23.07 17.91 16.42
C ASP A 138 -23.01 17.16 15.09
N ALA A 139 -22.22 17.68 14.15
CA ALA A 139 -22.00 17.07 12.85
C ALA A 139 -20.93 16.00 12.97
N PHE A 140 -21.15 14.85 12.35
CA PHE A 140 -20.13 13.81 12.31
C PHE A 140 -20.35 12.87 11.13
N PHE A 141 -19.26 12.38 10.56
CA PHE A 141 -19.31 11.30 9.60
C PHE A 141 -18.15 10.32 9.73
N SER A 142 -18.35 9.13 9.19
CA SER A 142 -17.26 8.20 8.86
C SER A 142 -17.21 7.94 7.36
N SER A 143 -16.09 7.40 6.89
CA SER A 143 -15.87 7.11 5.48
C SER A 143 -15.11 5.80 5.31
N PHE A 144 -15.50 4.98 4.33
CA PHE A 144 -14.88 3.68 4.04
C PHE A 144 -14.65 3.51 2.54
N PRO A 145 -13.60 2.80 2.09
CA PRO A 145 -13.49 2.37 0.71
C PRO A 145 -14.75 1.59 0.30
N SER A 146 -15.31 1.92 -0.86
CA SER A 146 -16.53 1.28 -1.35
C SER A 146 -16.27 -0.18 -1.72
N VAL A 147 -17.35 -0.98 -1.77
CA VAL A 147 -17.33 -2.37 -2.26
C VAL A 147 -16.82 -2.49 -3.71
N ASN A 148 -16.99 -1.44 -4.52
CA ASN A 148 -16.44 -1.37 -5.87
C ASN A 148 -14.94 -1.03 -5.90
N GLY A 149 -14.32 -0.87 -4.73
CA GLY A 149 -12.92 -0.53 -4.55
C GLY A 149 -12.62 0.97 -4.58
N CYS A 150 -11.37 1.29 -4.26
CA CYS A 150 -10.80 2.62 -4.47
C CYS A 150 -10.80 3.00 -5.96
N PRO A 151 -11.02 4.27 -6.32
CA PRO A 151 -11.04 5.46 -5.46
C PRO A 151 -12.43 5.89 -4.98
N SER A 152 -13.42 4.99 -4.98
CA SER A 152 -14.74 5.30 -4.42
C SER A 152 -14.73 5.15 -2.91
N ILE A 153 -15.20 6.17 -2.21
CA ILE A 153 -15.37 6.21 -0.76
C ILE A 153 -16.86 6.38 -0.44
N ASP A 154 -17.39 5.50 0.39
CA ASP A 154 -18.75 5.58 0.92
C ASP A 154 -18.72 6.34 2.26
N PHE A 155 -19.58 7.35 2.38
CA PHE A 155 -19.69 8.22 3.56
C PHE A 155 -20.97 7.92 4.32
N PHE A 156 -20.87 7.94 5.65
CA PHE A 156 -21.97 7.67 6.55
C PHE A 156 -22.12 8.80 7.56
N ASP A 157 -23.26 9.47 7.52
CA ASP A 157 -23.65 10.48 8.49
C ASP A 157 -24.03 9.85 9.83
N TYR A 158 -23.44 10.38 10.90
CA TYR A 158 -23.77 10.06 12.29
C TYR A 158 -24.08 11.31 13.10
N SER A 159 -24.42 12.40 12.42
CA SER A 159 -24.72 13.66 13.06
C SER A 159 -25.93 13.56 13.99
N ILE A 160 -25.87 14.27 15.11
CA ILE A 160 -26.92 14.31 16.11
C ILE A 160 -27.48 15.73 16.25
N GLY A 161 -28.80 15.82 16.37
CA GLY A 161 -29.45 17.03 16.85
C GLY A 161 -30.02 16.79 18.24
N ASN A 162 -29.62 17.60 19.21
CA ASN A 162 -30.00 17.39 20.61
C ASN A 162 -31.50 17.69 20.84
N ASN A 163 -32.02 18.78 20.27
CA ASN A 163 -33.44 19.15 20.38
C ASN A 163 -34.21 19.08 19.05
N GLY A 164 -33.52 19.09 17.90
CA GLY A 164 -34.11 18.96 16.57
C GLY A 164 -33.58 17.75 15.81
N MET A 165 -34.32 17.27 14.82
CA MET A 165 -33.82 16.21 13.92
C MET A 165 -32.91 16.83 12.86
N VAL A 166 -31.82 16.15 12.50
CA VAL A 166 -31.02 16.53 11.33
C VAL A 166 -31.91 16.38 10.08
N ASN A 167 -32.03 17.45 9.29
CA ASN A 167 -32.90 17.51 8.12
C ASN A 167 -32.22 18.09 6.88
N ASN A 168 -30.94 18.44 6.97
CA ASN A 168 -30.15 18.90 5.84
C ASN A 168 -28.69 18.46 5.99
N TRP A 169 -28.08 18.06 4.89
CA TRP A 169 -26.67 17.66 4.78
C TRP A 169 -26.06 18.40 3.60
N ALA A 170 -24.86 18.93 3.80
CA ALA A 170 -24.07 19.57 2.76
C ALA A 170 -22.63 19.08 2.86
N TRP A 171 -22.24 18.27 1.88
CA TRP A 171 -20.92 17.69 1.76
C TRP A 171 -20.04 18.48 0.82
N THR A 172 -18.78 18.61 1.18
CA THR A 172 -17.70 19.02 0.27
C THR A 172 -16.61 17.96 0.33
N PHE A 173 -16.15 17.46 -0.82
CA PHE A 173 -15.18 16.35 -0.87
C PHE A 173 -13.72 16.82 -1.03
N GLY A 174 -13.46 18.13 -1.01
CA GLY A 174 -12.11 18.68 -1.14
C GLY A 174 -11.53 18.66 -2.57
N ASP A 175 -12.20 18.04 -3.54
CA ASP A 175 -11.82 18.02 -4.97
C ASP A 175 -12.67 18.97 -5.84
N GLY A 176 -13.52 19.78 -5.21
CA GLY A 176 -14.48 20.67 -5.86
C GLY A 176 -15.88 20.07 -6.04
N SER A 177 -16.06 18.78 -5.77
CA SER A 177 -17.37 18.11 -5.80
C SER A 177 -18.13 18.26 -4.48
N THR A 178 -19.47 18.15 -4.55
CA THR A 178 -20.38 18.31 -3.40
C THR A 178 -21.53 17.31 -3.44
N SER A 179 -22.18 17.06 -2.30
CA SER A 179 -23.42 16.27 -2.22
C SER A 179 -24.37 16.79 -1.14
N ASN A 180 -25.67 16.54 -1.31
CA ASN A 180 -26.68 16.81 -0.28
C ASN A 180 -27.37 15.53 0.23
N MET A 181 -26.83 14.36 -0.13
CA MET A 181 -27.34 13.08 0.39
C MET A 181 -26.85 12.90 1.83
N GLN A 182 -27.64 12.21 2.65
CA GLN A 182 -27.21 11.85 3.99
C GLN A 182 -25.95 10.97 3.97
N ASN A 183 -25.96 9.91 3.15
CA ASN A 183 -24.85 8.93 3.04
C ASN A 183 -24.38 8.84 1.58
N PRO A 184 -23.56 9.78 1.08
CA PRO A 184 -23.11 9.76 -0.31
C PRO A 184 -21.98 8.74 -0.55
N SER A 185 -21.82 8.34 -1.82
CA SER A 185 -20.59 7.72 -2.32
C SER A 185 -19.89 8.71 -3.24
N HIS A 186 -18.56 8.81 -3.16
CA HIS A 186 -17.78 9.72 -3.99
C HIS A 186 -16.50 9.06 -4.52
N ALA A 187 -16.23 9.24 -5.80
CA ALA A 187 -15.04 8.69 -6.47
C ALA A 187 -14.03 9.79 -6.78
N TYR A 188 -12.81 9.65 -6.25
CA TYR A 188 -11.73 10.60 -6.49
C TYR A 188 -10.98 10.27 -7.79
N ALA A 189 -10.77 11.27 -8.65
CA ALA A 189 -10.09 11.06 -9.94
C ALA A 189 -8.57 10.86 -9.82
N ALA A 190 -7.96 11.36 -8.74
CA ALA A 190 -6.52 11.35 -8.54
C ALA A 190 -6.16 10.97 -7.10
N ASN A 191 -4.97 10.38 -6.94
CA ASN A 191 -4.37 10.23 -5.61
C ASN A 191 -4.13 11.61 -5.00
N GLY A 192 -4.28 11.71 -3.70
CA GLY A 192 -4.08 12.96 -2.99
C GLY A 192 -4.69 12.97 -1.60
N THR A 193 -4.47 14.08 -0.92
CA THR A 193 -5.05 14.36 0.38
C THR A 193 -6.21 15.33 0.19
N TYR A 194 -7.40 14.95 0.65
CA TYR A 194 -8.63 15.70 0.47
C TYR A 194 -9.24 16.02 1.83
N LEU A 195 -9.59 17.28 2.06
CA LEU A 195 -10.35 17.70 3.23
C LEU A 195 -11.84 17.56 2.92
N VAL A 196 -12.48 16.58 3.54
CA VAL A 196 -13.92 16.35 3.41
C VAL A 196 -14.62 17.02 4.56
N CYS A 197 -15.68 17.79 4.28
CA CYS A 197 -16.51 18.40 5.31
C CYS A 197 -17.99 18.03 5.13
N LEU A 198 -18.66 17.74 6.23
CA LEU A 198 -20.10 17.64 6.35
C LEU A 198 -20.62 18.80 7.20
N SER A 199 -21.46 19.64 6.59
CA SER A 199 -22.28 20.60 7.31
C SER A 199 -23.70 20.09 7.44
N ILE A 200 -24.27 20.16 8.63
CA ILE A 200 -25.67 19.78 8.88
C ILE A 200 -26.53 20.97 9.25
N GLN A 201 -27.84 20.80 9.08
CA GLN A 201 -28.84 21.61 9.77
C GLN A 201 -29.89 20.71 10.40
N THR A 202 -30.40 21.15 11.54
CA THR A 202 -31.52 20.50 12.25
C THR A 202 -32.81 21.32 12.15
N THR A 203 -33.94 20.69 12.46
CA THR A 203 -35.27 21.31 12.45
C THR A 203 -35.42 22.50 13.41
N ASP A 204 -34.63 22.55 14.48
CA ASP A 204 -34.53 23.68 15.43
C ASP A 204 -33.49 24.74 14.99
N SER A 205 -33.05 24.67 13.73
CA SER A 205 -32.11 25.60 13.10
C SER A 205 -30.70 25.60 13.69
N CYS A 206 -30.32 24.56 14.44
CA CYS A 206 -28.92 24.36 14.76
C CYS A 206 -28.16 23.95 13.50
N THR A 207 -26.94 24.44 13.38
CA THR A 207 -25.99 24.06 12.33
C THR A 207 -24.67 23.70 12.96
N ASP A 208 -24.03 22.66 12.45
CA ASP A 208 -22.67 22.31 12.83
C ASP A 208 -21.90 21.79 11.61
N THR A 209 -20.57 21.76 11.69
CA THR A 209 -19.72 21.27 10.60
C THR A 209 -18.54 20.48 11.14
N TYR A 210 -18.39 19.28 10.61
CA TYR A 210 -17.25 18.41 10.88
C TYR A 210 -16.45 18.19 9.60
N CYS A 211 -15.13 18.23 9.73
CA CYS A 211 -14.21 17.99 8.62
C CYS A 211 -13.18 16.94 9.00
N ASP A 212 -12.88 16.05 8.06
CA ASP A 212 -11.84 15.03 8.19
C ASP A 212 -10.96 14.98 6.93
N THR A 213 -9.69 14.64 7.11
CA THR A 213 -8.70 14.58 6.02
C THR A 213 -8.52 13.15 5.55
N LEU A 214 -8.89 12.88 4.29
CA LEU A 214 -8.72 11.56 3.67
C LEU A 214 -7.49 11.52 2.78
N ASN A 215 -6.76 10.40 2.81
CA ASN A 215 -5.65 10.13 1.91
C ASN A 215 -6.03 9.04 0.90
N ILE A 216 -6.13 9.41 -0.37
CA ILE A 216 -6.42 8.48 -1.46
C ILE A 216 -5.11 8.13 -2.16
N SER A 217 -4.68 6.87 -2.07
CA SER A 217 -3.37 6.42 -2.57
C SER A 217 -3.42 5.12 -3.39
N CYS A 218 -4.61 4.67 -3.76
CA CYS A 218 -4.85 3.36 -4.36
C CYS A 218 -5.18 3.43 -5.85
N ILE A 219 -5.00 4.59 -6.49
CA ILE A 219 -5.00 4.71 -7.95
C ILE A 219 -3.59 4.38 -8.44
N THR A 220 -3.39 3.19 -9.00
CA THR A 220 -2.12 2.84 -9.64
C THR A 220 -1.98 3.59 -10.96
N PRO A 221 -0.84 4.26 -11.22
CA PRO A 221 -0.58 4.84 -12.54
C PRO A 221 -0.72 3.76 -13.63
N PRO A 222 -1.25 4.10 -14.82
CA PRO A 222 -1.31 3.17 -15.93
C PRO A 222 0.10 2.64 -16.26
N THR A 223 0.21 1.34 -16.46
CA THR A 223 1.45 0.69 -16.91
C THR A 223 1.24 0.12 -18.30
N CYS A 224 2.26 0.25 -19.15
CA CYS A 224 2.28 -0.34 -20.46
C CYS A 224 3.70 -0.77 -20.82
N ASN A 225 3.82 -1.87 -21.54
CA ASN A 225 5.08 -2.42 -21.99
C ASN A 225 4.96 -2.79 -23.47
N ALA A 226 5.73 -2.12 -24.31
CA ALA A 226 5.85 -2.44 -25.71
C ALA A 226 6.60 -3.76 -25.87
N GLY A 227 6.15 -4.62 -26.77
CA GLY A 227 6.83 -5.86 -27.07
C GLY A 227 6.39 -6.40 -28.41
N PHE A 228 7.27 -7.12 -29.09
CA PHE A 228 6.90 -7.80 -30.32
C PHE A 228 7.70 -9.07 -30.54
N GLN A 229 7.13 -9.93 -31.38
CA GLN A 229 7.81 -11.07 -31.97
C GLN A 229 7.82 -10.90 -33.49
N TRP A 230 8.71 -11.62 -34.16
CA TRP A 230 8.82 -11.55 -35.61
C TRP A 230 9.17 -12.92 -36.20
N THR A 231 8.83 -13.09 -37.48
CA THR A 231 9.15 -14.29 -38.25
C THR A 231 9.45 -13.93 -39.71
N PHE A 232 10.34 -14.69 -40.34
CA PHE A 232 10.60 -14.54 -41.76
C PHE A 232 9.48 -15.14 -42.60
N GLY A 233 9.11 -14.46 -43.68
CA GLY A 233 8.27 -15.01 -44.72
C GLY A 233 8.96 -16.16 -45.46
N SER A 234 8.18 -16.96 -46.17
CA SER A 234 8.66 -18.14 -46.92
C SER A 234 9.75 -17.80 -47.94
N ASN A 235 9.75 -16.56 -48.43
CA ASN A 235 10.77 -15.99 -49.29
C ASN A 235 11.32 -14.73 -48.60
N CYS A 236 12.52 -14.82 -48.05
CA CYS A 236 13.28 -13.65 -47.59
C CYS A 236 13.36 -12.62 -48.75
N PRO A 237 13.23 -11.29 -48.52
CA PRO A 237 13.53 -10.55 -47.28
C PRO A 237 12.32 -9.98 -46.52
N THR A 238 11.12 -10.53 -46.72
CA THR A 238 9.93 -10.08 -45.99
C THR A 238 9.88 -10.67 -44.57
N THR A 239 9.70 -9.81 -43.56
CA THR A 239 9.53 -10.18 -42.15
C THR A 239 8.13 -9.76 -41.68
N SER A 240 7.41 -10.66 -41.04
CA SER A 240 6.13 -10.37 -40.39
C SER A 240 6.35 -10.13 -38.90
N PHE A 241 5.75 -9.08 -38.37
CA PHE A 241 5.82 -8.68 -36.96
C PHE A 241 4.48 -8.91 -36.28
N PHE A 242 4.54 -9.31 -35.01
CA PHE A 242 3.39 -9.56 -34.16
C PHE A 242 3.53 -8.77 -32.87
N ASP A 243 2.53 -7.93 -32.59
CA ASP A 243 2.42 -7.20 -31.33
C ASP A 243 2.27 -8.16 -30.15
N GLY A 244 3.15 -7.99 -29.16
CA GLY A 244 3.12 -8.67 -27.87
C GLY A 244 3.05 -7.69 -26.70
N SER A 245 2.61 -6.46 -26.96
CA SER A 245 2.58 -5.41 -25.95
C SER A 245 1.49 -5.66 -24.91
N THR A 246 1.72 -5.19 -23.69
CA THR A 246 0.79 -5.31 -22.56
C THR A 246 0.46 -3.94 -21.98
N ALA A 247 -0.73 -3.81 -21.40
CA ALA A 247 -1.17 -2.59 -20.71
C ALA A 247 -2.17 -2.92 -19.61
N SER A 248 -2.16 -2.13 -18.53
CA SER A 248 -3.13 -2.20 -17.44
C SER A 248 -3.22 -0.86 -16.71
N PRO A 249 -4.43 -0.36 -16.37
CA PRO A 249 -5.74 -0.94 -16.70
C PRO A 249 -6.17 -0.70 -18.16
N GLY A 250 -5.53 0.23 -18.86
CA GLY A 250 -5.87 0.60 -20.23
C GLY A 250 -5.54 -0.43 -21.29
N VAL A 251 -6.02 -0.19 -22.51
CA VAL A 251 -5.76 -1.03 -23.68
C VAL A 251 -4.85 -0.33 -24.68
N VAL A 252 -3.97 -1.09 -25.34
CA VAL A 252 -3.16 -0.59 -26.45
C VAL A 252 -4.08 -0.26 -27.63
N ASN A 253 -4.04 0.98 -28.11
CA ASN A 253 -4.91 1.45 -29.20
C ASN A 253 -4.15 2.15 -30.33
N SER A 254 -2.82 2.25 -30.22
CA SER A 254 -1.95 2.86 -31.22
C SER A 254 -0.62 2.11 -31.29
N TRP A 255 -0.14 1.89 -32.52
CA TRP A 255 1.14 1.27 -32.82
C TRP A 255 1.89 2.17 -33.79
N SER A 256 3.19 2.34 -33.58
CA SER A 256 4.09 3.06 -34.47
C SER A 256 5.40 2.28 -34.58
N TRP A 257 5.65 1.75 -35.76
CA TRP A 257 6.81 0.95 -36.09
C TRP A 257 7.83 1.77 -36.87
N THR A 258 9.10 1.57 -36.54
CA THR A 258 10.23 1.97 -37.39
C THR A 258 11.09 0.75 -37.66
N PHE A 259 11.35 0.43 -38.92
CA PHE A 259 12.06 -0.80 -39.30
C PHE A 259 13.59 -0.64 -39.40
N GLY A 260 14.13 0.55 -39.11
CA GLY A 260 15.57 0.80 -39.12
C GLY A 260 16.19 1.05 -40.51
N ASP A 261 15.42 0.89 -41.59
CA ASP A 261 15.80 1.20 -42.98
C ASP A 261 15.10 2.45 -43.55
N GLY A 262 14.37 3.18 -42.69
CA GLY A 262 13.53 4.31 -43.06
C GLY A 262 12.06 3.96 -43.29
N GLY A 263 11.70 2.67 -43.33
CA GLY A 263 10.32 2.21 -43.38
C GLY A 263 9.59 2.39 -42.04
N THR A 264 8.28 2.63 -42.10
CA THR A 264 7.40 2.78 -40.93
C THR A 264 6.05 2.11 -41.13
N SER A 265 5.35 1.78 -40.04
CA SER A 265 3.96 1.30 -40.09
C SER A 265 3.17 1.70 -38.85
N ASN A 266 1.85 1.83 -38.98
CA ASN A 266 0.93 2.02 -37.84
C ASN A 266 -0.03 0.84 -37.65
N MET A 267 0.19 -0.27 -38.37
CA MET A 267 -0.60 -1.49 -38.18
C MET A 267 -0.15 -2.20 -36.91
N GLN A 268 -1.07 -2.89 -36.23
CA GLN A 268 -0.71 -3.72 -35.07
C GLN A 268 0.30 -4.82 -35.43
N ASN A 269 0.05 -5.54 -36.53
CA ASN A 269 0.89 -6.66 -37.00
C ASN A 269 1.34 -6.42 -38.45
N PRO A 270 2.36 -5.58 -38.69
CA PRO A 270 2.81 -5.27 -40.05
C PRO A 270 3.69 -6.37 -40.62
N ALA A 271 3.81 -6.39 -41.95
CA ALA A 271 4.91 -7.05 -42.65
C ALA A 271 5.77 -5.99 -43.34
N HIS A 272 7.09 -6.19 -43.34
CA HIS A 272 8.05 -5.28 -43.98
C HIS A 272 9.07 -6.05 -44.80
N THR A 273 9.45 -5.50 -45.95
CA THR A 273 10.39 -6.12 -46.89
C THR A 273 11.66 -5.28 -46.98
N TYR A 274 12.80 -5.85 -46.59
CA TYR A 274 14.09 -5.16 -46.61
C TYR A 274 14.75 -5.27 -47.98
N ALA A 275 15.23 -4.14 -48.52
CA ALA A 275 15.83 -4.12 -49.87
C ALA A 275 17.23 -4.74 -49.94
N ALA A 276 17.95 -4.79 -48.80
CA ALA A 276 19.32 -5.29 -48.73
C ALA A 276 19.55 -6.10 -47.46
N ASN A 277 20.54 -6.99 -47.51
CA ASN A 277 21.07 -7.64 -46.31
C ASN A 277 21.70 -6.63 -45.36
N GLY A 278 21.56 -6.88 -44.07
CA GLY A 278 22.06 -5.99 -43.04
C GLY A 278 21.43 -6.27 -41.69
N THR A 279 21.85 -5.51 -40.69
CA THR A 279 21.25 -5.50 -39.36
C THR A 279 20.45 -4.23 -39.22
N TYR A 280 19.17 -4.37 -38.87
CA TYR A 280 18.22 -3.27 -38.73
C TYR A 280 17.70 -3.22 -37.30
N LEU A 281 17.63 -2.02 -36.72
CA LEU A 281 17.02 -1.80 -35.42
C LEU A 281 15.53 -1.54 -35.62
N VAL A 282 14.70 -2.50 -35.25
CA VAL A 282 13.25 -2.37 -35.33
C VAL A 282 12.74 -1.87 -33.99
N CYS A 283 11.93 -0.81 -34.00
CA CYS A 283 11.28 -0.28 -32.80
C CYS A 283 9.77 -0.28 -32.97
N LEU A 284 9.06 -0.66 -31.92
CA LEU A 284 7.62 -0.48 -31.75
C LEU A 284 7.40 0.52 -30.62
N THR A 285 6.68 1.60 -30.91
CA THR A 285 6.10 2.51 -29.92
C THR A 285 4.60 2.30 -29.85
N ILE A 286 4.08 2.06 -28.66
CA ILE A 286 2.64 1.95 -28.41
C ILE A 286 2.12 3.13 -27.60
N ALA A 287 0.83 3.43 -27.78
CA ALA A 287 0.06 4.26 -26.86
C ALA A 287 -1.22 3.53 -26.42
N THR A 288 -1.69 3.84 -25.21
CA THR A 288 -2.89 3.24 -24.62
C THR A 288 -4.02 4.25 -24.46
N SER A 289 -5.24 3.75 -24.24
CA SER A 289 -6.42 4.55 -23.89
C SER A 289 -6.20 5.50 -22.72
N ASP A 290 -5.31 5.12 -21.80
CA ASP A 290 -5.06 5.82 -20.54
C ASP A 290 -3.80 6.70 -20.64
N SER A 291 -3.39 7.04 -21.87
CA SER A 291 -2.25 7.91 -22.17
C SER A 291 -0.89 7.37 -21.71
N CYS A 292 -0.75 6.06 -21.49
CA CYS A 292 0.56 5.44 -21.30
C CYS A 292 1.25 5.24 -22.66
N THR A 293 2.54 5.52 -22.74
CA THR A 293 3.37 5.29 -23.92
C THR A 293 4.59 4.45 -23.57
N SER A 294 4.91 3.47 -24.41
CA SER A 294 6.10 2.61 -24.25
C SER A 294 6.75 2.35 -25.60
N THR A 295 8.08 2.24 -25.62
CA THR A 295 8.85 1.86 -26.81
C THR A 295 9.74 0.66 -26.51
N PHE A 296 9.75 -0.32 -27.41
CA PHE A 296 10.64 -1.47 -27.38
C PHE A 296 11.35 -1.60 -28.73
N CYS A 297 12.65 -1.88 -28.70
CA CYS A 297 13.44 -2.09 -29.90
C CYS A 297 14.20 -3.42 -29.84
N ASP A 298 14.24 -4.12 -30.96
CA ASP A 298 15.01 -5.36 -31.14
C ASP A 298 15.78 -5.31 -32.46
N THR A 299 16.96 -5.94 -32.48
CA THR A 299 17.82 -5.98 -33.66
C THR A 299 17.50 -7.18 -34.53
N LEU A 300 17.19 -6.93 -35.79
CA LEU A 300 16.88 -7.94 -36.79
C LEU A 300 18.03 -8.05 -37.81
N ALA A 301 18.55 -9.26 -38.02
CA ALA A 301 19.54 -9.53 -39.06
C ALA A 301 18.87 -10.14 -40.29
N ILE A 302 19.00 -9.47 -41.44
CA ILE A 302 18.57 -9.96 -42.74
C ILE A 302 19.78 -10.52 -43.47
N SER A 303 19.78 -11.82 -43.71
CA SER A 303 20.80 -12.51 -44.50
C SER A 303 20.14 -13.54 -45.41
N CYS A 304 19.83 -13.10 -46.62
CA CYS A 304 19.39 -13.92 -47.74
C CYS A 304 20.03 -13.42 -49.04
#